data_AF-A0A965VYP7-F1
#
_entry.id   AF-A0A965VYP7-F1
#
_cell.length_a   1.000
_cell.length_b   1.000
_cell.length_c   1.000
_cell.angle_alpha   90.00
_cell.angle_beta   90.00
_cell.angle_gamma   90.00
#
_symmetry.space_group_name_H-M   'P 1'
#
loop_
_entity.id
_entity.type
_entity.pdbx_description
1 polymer ?
#
loop_
_entity_poly.entity_id
_entity_poly.type
_entity_poly.pdbx_seq_one_letter_code
_entity_poly.pdbx_strand_id
1 'polypeptide(L)'
;MSFRRLAFFVLGVLIQGCSFQNEFHPNIVRFEGNGEILDTKSFVAASQYDRACLTYRGAGGIQRTRWVEIEKSGTLLSAEFQIPNLLGGYTYEFNLFGIDTDSPATPPIGELCPNRLPPKASGWAQLGYRQINVNTKAKSIEVVIPFAFEEGDDDDDEADSVVPSPPINPPTPLENP
;
A
#
# COMPACT_ATOMS: atom_id res chain seq x y z
N MET A 1 -16.45 -51.61 -39.48
CA MET A 1 -16.52 -50.79 -38.25
C MET A 1 -17.03 -49.41 -38.64
N SER A 2 -18.21 -49.03 -38.14
CA SER A 2 -19.00 -47.90 -38.66
C SER A 2 -18.46 -46.55 -38.17
N PHE A 3 -18.22 -45.63 -39.12
CA PHE A 3 -17.79 -44.23 -38.92
C PHE A 3 -18.69 -43.45 -37.94
N ARG A 4 -19.91 -43.93 -37.68
CA ARG A 4 -20.85 -43.34 -36.73
C ARG A 4 -20.43 -43.46 -35.26
N ARG A 5 -19.53 -44.38 -34.89
CA ARG A 5 -19.08 -44.52 -33.49
C ARG A 5 -17.87 -43.65 -33.13
N LEU A 6 -17.16 -43.11 -34.13
CA LEU A 6 -15.98 -42.26 -33.90
C LEU A 6 -16.37 -40.79 -33.66
N ALA A 7 -17.45 -40.32 -34.29
CA ALA A 7 -17.91 -38.93 -34.16
C ALA A 7 -18.40 -38.57 -32.74
N PHE A 8 -18.99 -39.52 -32.01
CA PHE A 8 -19.45 -39.27 -30.64
C PHE A 8 -18.31 -39.21 -29.61
N PHE A 9 -17.19 -39.90 -29.86
CA PHE A 9 -16.02 -39.81 -28.98
C PHE A 9 -15.26 -38.49 -29.16
N VAL A 10 -15.20 -37.95 -30.38
CA VAL A 10 -14.56 -36.64 -30.63
C VAL A 10 -15.44 -35.48 -30.14
N LEU A 11 -16.77 -35.60 -30.22
CA LEU A 11 -17.68 -34.56 -29.72
C LEU A 11 -17.84 -34.59 -28.19
N GLY A 12 -17.70 -35.75 -27.54
CA GLY A 12 -17.78 -35.87 -26.08
C GLY A 12 -16.55 -35.34 -25.33
N VAL A 13 -15.37 -35.36 -25.96
CA VAL A 13 -14.12 -34.85 -25.34
C VAL A 13 -13.99 -33.33 -25.46
N LEU A 14 -14.66 -32.69 -26.42
CA LEU A 14 -14.64 -31.22 -26.57
C LEU A 14 -15.57 -30.46 -25.61
N ILE A 15 -16.49 -31.15 -24.91
CA ILE A 15 -17.45 -30.51 -24.00
C ILE A 15 -17.01 -30.62 -22.52
N GLN A 16 -15.91 -31.31 -22.21
CA GLN A 16 -15.30 -31.29 -20.87
C GLN A 16 -14.24 -30.20 -20.66
N GLY A 17 -14.10 -29.29 -21.64
CA GLY A 17 -13.72 -27.91 -21.35
C GLY A 17 -14.90 -27.18 -20.70
N CYS A 18 -15.52 -27.75 -19.66
CA CYS A 18 -16.41 -27.01 -18.79
C CYS A 18 -15.59 -25.85 -18.27
N SER A 19 -15.90 -24.68 -18.79
CA SER A 19 -15.84 -23.39 -18.13
C SER A 19 -15.52 -23.51 -16.64
N PHE A 20 -14.24 -23.65 -16.31
CA PHE A 20 -13.71 -22.96 -15.14
C PHE A 20 -13.58 -21.50 -15.57
N GLN A 21 -14.72 -20.87 -15.87
CA GLN A 21 -14.88 -19.46 -15.63
C GLN A 21 -14.74 -19.35 -14.12
N ASN A 22 -13.49 -19.25 -13.70
CA ASN A 22 -13.10 -18.95 -12.35
C ASN A 22 -13.82 -17.63 -12.04
N GLU A 23 -14.91 -17.69 -11.27
CA GLU A 23 -15.62 -16.54 -10.73
C GLU A 23 -14.75 -15.83 -9.66
N PHE A 24 -13.49 -15.60 -9.99
CA PHE A 24 -12.59 -14.80 -9.21
C PHE A 24 -12.93 -13.35 -9.50
N HIS A 25 -13.86 -12.84 -8.70
CA HIS A 25 -14.14 -11.43 -8.63
C HIS A 25 -12.88 -10.75 -8.06
N PRO A 26 -12.37 -9.66 -8.67
CA PRO A 26 -11.24 -8.95 -8.12
C PRO A 26 -11.57 -8.46 -6.71
N ASN A 27 -10.55 -8.36 -5.85
CA ASN A 27 -10.72 -7.70 -4.57
C ASN A 27 -10.74 -6.20 -4.78
N ILE A 28 -11.62 -5.52 -4.07
CA ILE A 28 -11.76 -4.07 -4.14
C ILE A 28 -11.22 -3.49 -2.83
N VAL A 29 -10.34 -2.50 -2.94
CA VAL A 29 -9.88 -1.71 -1.80
C VAL A 29 -10.36 -0.29 -2.05
N ARG A 30 -11.13 0.26 -1.12
CA ARG A 30 -11.73 1.59 -1.22
C ARG A 30 -11.21 2.45 -0.09
N PHE A 31 -10.98 3.71 -0.39
CA PHE A 31 -10.68 4.73 0.58
C PHE A 31 -11.66 5.87 0.37
N GLU A 32 -12.24 6.36 1.47
CA GLU A 32 -13.12 7.52 1.48
C GLU A 32 -12.76 8.38 2.70
N GLY A 33 -12.30 9.61 2.45
CA GLY A 33 -12.17 10.66 3.43
C GLY A 33 -13.29 11.67 3.25
N ASN A 34 -14.10 11.93 4.28
CA ASN A 34 -15.16 12.92 4.25
C ASN A 34 -14.85 14.07 5.23
N GLY A 35 -14.67 15.28 4.72
CA GLY A 35 -14.33 16.49 5.48
C GLY A 35 -15.40 16.97 6.45
N GLU A 36 -16.65 16.50 6.36
CA GLU A 36 -17.71 16.79 7.32
C GLU A 36 -17.63 15.93 8.59
N ILE A 37 -17.04 14.73 8.48
CA ILE A 37 -16.95 13.74 9.56
C ILE A 37 -15.56 13.80 10.21
N LEU A 38 -14.54 14.22 9.47
CA LEU A 38 -13.15 14.24 9.88
C LEU A 38 -12.72 15.61 10.42
N ASP A 39 -11.56 15.64 11.07
CA ASP A 39 -10.88 16.90 11.39
C ASP A 39 -10.62 17.70 10.10
N THR A 40 -11.20 18.89 10.02
CA THR A 40 -11.16 19.75 8.83
C THR A 40 -9.72 20.08 8.42
N LYS A 41 -8.80 20.22 9.38
CA LYS A 41 -7.38 20.47 9.07
C LYS A 41 -6.73 19.29 8.36
N SER A 42 -6.91 18.09 8.92
CA SER A 42 -6.40 16.85 8.32
C SER A 42 -6.99 16.60 6.93
N PHE A 43 -8.29 16.89 6.73
CA PHE A 43 -8.92 16.77 5.41
C PHE A 43 -8.34 17.76 4.39
N VAL A 44 -8.20 19.04 4.77
CA VAL A 44 -7.62 20.07 3.89
C VAL A 44 -6.18 19.71 3.52
N ALA A 45 -5.37 19.25 4.48
CA ALA A 45 -4.02 18.77 4.21
C ALA A 45 -4.02 17.57 3.26
N ALA A 46 -4.86 16.55 3.50
CA ALA A 46 -4.98 15.39 2.63
C ALA A 46 -5.49 15.74 1.21
N SER A 47 -6.22 16.85 1.04
CA SER A 47 -6.76 17.25 -0.26
C SER A 47 -5.70 17.75 -1.26
N GLN A 48 -4.49 18.05 -0.79
CA GLN A 48 -3.38 18.49 -1.64
C GLN A 48 -2.78 17.36 -2.48
N TYR A 49 -2.91 16.10 -2.05
CA TYR A 49 -2.34 14.95 -2.78
C TYR A 49 -3.22 14.55 -3.96
N ASP A 50 -2.64 14.29 -5.13
CA ASP A 50 -3.39 14.00 -6.37
C ASP A 50 -3.43 12.51 -6.71
N ARG A 51 -2.42 11.77 -6.28
CA ARG A 51 -2.28 10.34 -6.60
C ARG A 51 -2.16 9.54 -5.33
N ALA A 52 -2.78 8.37 -5.34
CA ALA A 52 -2.73 7.41 -4.25
C ALA A 52 -1.93 6.17 -4.64
N CYS A 53 -1.07 5.75 -3.73
CA CYS A 53 -0.27 4.55 -3.82
C CYS A 53 -0.68 3.58 -2.71
N LEU A 54 -1.36 2.50 -3.08
CA LEU A 54 -1.73 1.43 -2.19
C LEU A 54 -0.57 0.44 -2.07
N THR A 55 -0.10 0.20 -0.85
CA THR A 55 0.72 -0.97 -0.52
C THR A 55 -0.11 -2.00 0.20
N TYR A 56 0.15 -3.28 -0.10
CA TYR A 56 -0.40 -4.36 0.69
C TYR A 56 0.56 -5.52 0.85
N ARG A 57 0.62 -6.06 2.05
CA ARG A 57 1.53 -7.14 2.45
C ARG A 57 0.79 -8.15 3.31
N GLY A 58 1.05 -9.43 3.11
CA GLY A 58 0.43 -10.51 3.89
C GLY A 58 1.15 -11.82 3.63
N ALA A 59 0.45 -12.80 3.07
CA ALA A 59 1.01 -14.11 2.75
C ALA A 59 2.37 -14.02 2.02
N GLY A 60 3.42 -14.55 2.64
CA GLY A 60 4.78 -14.56 2.11
C GLY A 60 5.59 -13.28 2.34
N GLY A 61 5.05 -12.27 3.02
CA GLY A 61 5.78 -11.05 3.39
C GLY A 61 6.15 -10.11 2.22
N ILE A 62 5.77 -10.47 0.99
CA ILE A 62 6.03 -9.65 -0.20
C ILE A 62 5.04 -8.48 -0.22
N GLN A 63 5.57 -7.27 -0.29
CA GLN A 63 4.79 -6.06 -0.52
C GLN A 63 4.43 -5.95 -2.00
N ARG A 64 3.18 -5.58 -2.27
CA ARG A 64 2.68 -5.27 -3.62
C ARG A 64 2.14 -3.84 -3.65
N THR A 65 2.17 -3.23 -4.83
CA THR A 65 1.84 -1.81 -5.02
C THR A 65 0.80 -1.63 -6.12
N ARG A 66 -0.08 -0.64 -5.95
CA ARG A 66 -1.04 -0.18 -6.95
C ARG A 66 -1.20 1.34 -6.88
N TRP A 67 -1.37 1.95 -8.05
CA TRP A 67 -1.51 3.39 -8.21
C TRP A 67 -2.85 3.73 -8.81
N VAL A 68 -3.48 4.79 -8.29
CA VAL A 68 -4.68 5.42 -8.87
C VAL A 68 -4.62 6.92 -8.64
N GLU A 69 -5.43 7.66 -9.40
CA GLU A 69 -5.70 9.07 -9.11
C GLU A 69 -6.69 9.17 -7.95
N ILE A 70 -6.55 10.21 -7.14
CA ILE A 70 -7.51 10.53 -6.07
C ILE A 70 -8.65 11.31 -6.70
N GLU A 71 -9.86 10.78 -6.59
CA GLU A 71 -11.08 11.49 -6.94
C GLU A 71 -11.39 12.52 -5.86
N LYS A 72 -11.55 13.79 -6.25
CA LYS A 72 -11.81 14.91 -5.35
C LYS A 72 -13.16 15.54 -5.70
N SER A 73 -14.07 15.64 -4.74
CA SER A 73 -15.38 16.26 -4.95
C SER A 73 -15.88 16.98 -3.69
N GLY A 74 -15.80 18.31 -3.67
CA GLY A 74 -16.26 19.12 -2.55
C GLY A 74 -15.59 18.75 -1.23
N THR A 75 -16.30 17.96 -0.41
CA THR A 75 -15.86 17.46 0.90
C THR A 75 -15.45 15.98 0.87
N LEU A 76 -15.33 15.36 -0.30
CA LEU A 76 -14.98 13.95 -0.48
C LEU A 76 -13.61 13.80 -1.15
N LEU A 77 -12.79 12.91 -0.59
CA LEU A 77 -11.59 12.33 -1.20
C LEU A 77 -11.80 10.82 -1.33
N SER A 78 -11.72 10.27 -2.54
CA SER A 78 -11.91 8.84 -2.77
C SER A 78 -10.82 8.23 -3.66
N ALA A 79 -10.51 6.96 -3.38
CA ALA A 79 -9.64 6.15 -4.23
C ALA A 79 -10.12 4.69 -4.20
N GLU A 80 -10.24 4.08 -5.38
CA GLU A 80 -10.66 2.69 -5.52
C GLU A 80 -9.61 1.88 -6.29
N PHE A 81 -9.22 0.73 -5.72
CA PHE A 81 -8.21 -0.15 -6.28
C PHE A 81 -8.81 -1.53 -6.53
N GLN A 82 -8.54 -2.07 -7.71
CA GLN A 82 -8.74 -3.50 -7.98
C GLN A 82 -7.42 -4.24 -7.79
N ILE A 83 -7.39 -5.19 -6.86
CA ILE A 83 -6.20 -6.00 -6.57
C ILE A 83 -6.46 -7.49 -6.86
N PRO A 84 -5.40 -8.25 -7.20
CA PRO A 84 -5.51 -9.70 -7.35
C PRO A 84 -6.05 -10.41 -6.11
N ASN A 85 -6.43 -11.67 -6.28
CA ASN A 85 -6.93 -12.49 -5.18
C ASN A 85 -5.90 -12.61 -4.04
N LEU A 86 -6.37 -12.37 -2.82
CA LEU A 86 -5.61 -12.58 -1.61
C LEU A 86 -5.78 -14.02 -1.16
N LEU A 87 -4.72 -14.58 -0.57
CA LEU A 87 -4.77 -15.92 -0.01
C LEU A 87 -5.56 -15.87 1.31
N GLY A 88 -6.60 -16.68 1.41
CA GLY A 88 -7.34 -16.82 2.65
C GLY A 88 -6.51 -17.49 3.75
N GLY A 89 -6.82 -17.17 5.00
CA GLY A 89 -6.12 -17.62 6.20
C GLY A 89 -4.97 -16.70 6.65
N TYR A 90 -4.72 -15.61 5.93
CA TYR A 90 -3.65 -14.67 6.25
C TYR A 90 -4.18 -13.31 6.70
N THR A 91 -3.37 -12.64 7.50
CA THR A 91 -3.58 -11.23 7.84
C THR A 91 -2.84 -10.37 6.84
N TYR A 92 -3.53 -9.37 6.30
CA TYR A 92 -2.99 -8.41 5.35
C TYR A 92 -3.00 -7.01 5.96
N GLU A 93 -1.91 -6.30 5.74
CA GLU A 93 -1.73 -4.88 6.05
C GLU A 93 -1.87 -4.08 4.76
N PHE A 94 -2.67 -3.03 4.79
CA PHE A 94 -2.90 -2.10 3.69
C PHE A 94 -2.50 -0.70 4.16
N ASN A 95 -1.57 -0.06 3.45
CA ASN A 95 -1.24 1.35 3.67
C ASN A 95 -1.55 2.12 2.39
N LEU A 96 -2.22 3.25 2.54
CA LEU A 96 -2.51 4.17 1.46
C LEU A 96 -1.64 5.41 1.62
N PHE A 97 -0.81 5.70 0.61
CA PHE A 97 0.01 6.89 0.59
C PHE A 97 -0.47 7.87 -0.48
N GLY A 98 -0.52 9.15 -0.16
CA GLY A 98 -0.75 10.24 -1.11
C GLY A 98 0.58 10.82 -1.58
N ILE A 99 0.66 11.21 -2.85
CA ILE A 99 1.76 12.03 -3.39
C ILE A 99 1.19 13.27 -4.08
N ASP A 100 1.79 14.41 -3.76
CA ASP A 100 1.56 15.69 -4.43
C ASP A 100 2.36 15.69 -5.75
N THR A 101 1.67 15.86 -6.87
CA THR A 101 2.30 15.79 -8.19
C THR A 101 3.05 17.07 -8.58
N ASP A 102 2.83 18.16 -7.85
CA ASP A 102 3.51 19.45 -8.06
C ASP A 102 4.82 19.56 -7.26
N SER A 103 5.10 18.62 -6.35
CA SER A 103 6.36 18.57 -5.62
C SER A 103 7.51 18.09 -6.54
N PRO A 104 8.70 18.73 -6.51
CA PRO A 104 9.85 18.34 -7.34
C PRO A 104 10.40 16.94 -7.02
N ALA A 105 9.81 16.24 -6.04
CA ALA A 105 9.90 14.80 -5.85
C ALA A 105 9.24 14.05 -7.02
N THR A 106 9.87 14.21 -8.19
CA THR A 106 9.74 13.39 -9.38
C THR A 106 9.52 11.94 -8.93
N PRO A 107 8.47 11.23 -9.41
CA PRO A 107 8.31 9.83 -9.04
C PRO A 107 9.64 9.14 -9.34
N PRO A 108 10.29 8.47 -8.37
CA PRO A 108 11.52 7.77 -8.69
C PRO A 108 11.16 6.81 -9.82
N ILE A 109 11.98 6.86 -10.87
CA ILE A 109 11.85 6.04 -12.07
C ILE A 109 11.60 4.59 -11.63
N GLY A 110 10.35 4.12 -11.81
CA GLY A 110 9.89 2.75 -11.52
C GLY A 110 8.85 2.63 -10.39
N GLU A 111 7.58 2.97 -10.65
CA GLU A 111 6.30 2.43 -10.09
C GLU A 111 6.16 1.99 -8.61
N LEU A 112 7.12 2.23 -7.71
CA LEU A 112 7.13 1.66 -6.37
C LEU A 112 6.59 2.67 -5.33
N CYS A 113 5.57 2.27 -4.60
CA CYS A 113 5.13 2.96 -3.38
C CYS A 113 6.22 2.91 -2.30
N PRO A 114 6.23 3.87 -1.37
CA PRO A 114 7.07 3.79 -0.19
C PRO A 114 6.70 2.58 0.70
N ASN A 115 7.69 2.02 1.39
CA ASN A 115 7.47 0.92 2.34
C ASN A 115 7.08 1.41 3.74
N ARG A 116 7.34 2.69 4.03
CA ARG A 116 7.08 3.40 5.29
C ARG A 116 6.86 4.87 4.97
N LEU A 117 6.20 5.61 5.86
CA LEU A 117 5.99 7.05 5.69
C LEU A 117 7.34 7.77 5.48
N PRO A 118 7.56 8.37 4.30
CA PRO A 118 8.77 9.15 4.04
C PRO A 118 8.71 10.52 4.74
N PRO A 119 9.86 11.24 4.86
CA PRO A 119 9.88 12.60 5.42
C PRO A 119 8.97 13.55 4.65
N LYS A 120 8.41 14.56 5.32
CA LYS A 120 7.42 15.48 4.72
C LYS A 120 7.92 16.18 3.46
N ALA A 121 9.18 16.58 3.44
CA ALA A 121 9.83 17.24 2.29
C ALA A 121 9.79 16.41 0.99
N SER A 122 9.53 15.10 1.08
CA SER A 122 9.43 14.22 -0.08
C SER A 122 8.08 14.32 -0.82
N GLY A 123 7.11 15.09 -0.31
CA GLY A 123 5.78 15.24 -0.92
C GLY A 123 4.87 14.03 -0.71
N TRP A 124 5.22 13.12 0.20
CA TRP A 124 4.42 11.95 0.56
C TRP A 124 3.71 12.14 1.89
N ALA A 125 2.51 11.58 2.00
CA ALA A 125 1.81 11.39 3.27
C ALA A 125 1.12 10.03 3.31
N GLN A 126 0.84 9.54 4.51
CA GLN A 126 -0.08 8.43 4.71
C GLN A 126 -1.50 8.99 4.81
N LEU A 127 -2.40 8.47 4.00
CA LEU A 127 -3.82 8.85 3.98
C LEU A 127 -4.68 7.87 4.79
N GLY A 128 -4.21 6.63 4.96
CA GLY A 128 -4.93 5.63 5.69
C GLY A 128 -4.15 4.34 5.92
N TYR A 129 -4.65 3.56 6.87
CA TYR A 129 -4.12 2.26 7.23
C TYR A 129 -5.25 1.30 7.58
N ARG A 130 -5.15 0.04 7.15
CA ARG A 130 -6.04 -1.02 7.62
C ARG A 130 -5.33 -2.36 7.66
N GLN A 131 -5.61 -3.12 8.72
CA GLN A 131 -5.25 -4.53 8.81
C GLN A 131 -6.53 -5.38 8.80
N ILE A 132 -6.53 -6.48 8.04
CA ILE A 132 -7.66 -7.42 8.01
C ILE A 132 -7.17 -8.87 7.96
N ASN A 133 -7.95 -9.77 8.58
CA ASN A 133 -7.79 -11.21 8.42
C ASN A 133 -8.69 -11.69 7.27
N VAL A 134 -8.09 -12.26 6.23
CA VAL A 134 -8.83 -12.77 5.07
C VAL A 134 -9.30 -14.18 5.39
N ASN A 135 -10.62 -14.40 5.37
CA ASN A 135 -11.19 -15.73 5.63
C ASN A 135 -10.72 -16.75 4.58
N THR A 136 -10.41 -17.98 4.99
CA THR A 136 -10.00 -19.09 4.12
C THR A 136 -11.02 -19.44 3.04
N LYS A 137 -12.29 -19.05 3.20
CA LYS A 137 -13.38 -19.30 2.24
C LYS A 137 -13.72 -18.09 1.36
N ALA A 138 -13.05 -16.95 1.53
CA ALA A 138 -13.35 -15.76 0.75
C ALA A 138 -12.93 -15.95 -0.72
N LYS A 139 -13.86 -15.69 -1.64
CA LYS A 139 -13.59 -15.65 -3.09
C LYS A 139 -13.17 -14.26 -3.57
N SER A 140 -13.73 -13.24 -2.91
CA SER A 140 -13.36 -11.83 -3.03
C SER A 140 -13.62 -11.13 -1.70
N ILE A 141 -13.00 -9.97 -1.52
CA ILE A 141 -13.20 -9.09 -0.37
C ILE A 141 -13.31 -7.64 -0.82
N GLU A 142 -14.03 -6.87 -0.02
CA GLU A 142 -14.02 -5.41 -0.05
C GLU A 142 -13.29 -4.91 1.20
N VAL A 143 -12.31 -4.03 1.02
CA VAL A 143 -11.52 -3.45 2.10
C VAL A 143 -11.71 -1.95 2.10
N VAL A 144 -12.35 -1.41 3.14
CA VAL A 144 -12.50 0.04 3.32
C VAL A 144 -11.36 0.56 4.18
N ILE A 145 -10.39 1.27 3.62
CA ILE A 145 -9.32 1.90 4.40
C ILE A 145 -9.89 3.16 5.07
N PRO A 146 -9.91 3.23 6.42
CA PRO A 146 -10.33 4.44 7.11
C PRO A 146 -9.32 5.56 6.88
N PHE A 147 -9.82 6.79 6.91
CA PHE A 147 -8.97 7.97 6.94
C PHE A 147 -8.13 7.99 8.21
N ALA A 148 -6.81 8.04 8.03
CA ALA A 148 -5.82 8.17 9.09
C ALA A 148 -4.63 8.93 8.50
N PHE A 149 -4.71 10.26 8.55
CA PHE A 149 -3.75 11.15 7.92
C PHE A 149 -2.51 11.35 8.79
N GLU A 150 -1.34 11.17 8.18
CA GLU A 150 -0.04 11.37 8.81
C GLU A 150 0.97 11.86 7.76
N GLU A 151 1.67 12.95 8.06
CA GLU A 151 2.83 13.42 7.28
C GLU A 151 4.09 12.92 7.98
N GLY A 152 5.17 12.69 7.22
CA GLY A 152 6.46 12.38 7.85
C GLY A 152 6.97 13.55 8.69
N ASP A 153 7.97 13.27 9.52
CA ASP A 153 8.61 14.32 10.29
C ASP A 153 9.39 15.27 9.36
N ASP A 154 9.45 16.55 9.74
CA ASP A 154 10.42 17.49 9.22
C ASP A 154 11.77 17.12 9.85
N ASP A 155 12.72 16.60 9.09
CA ASP A 155 14.09 16.27 9.58
C ASP A 155 14.91 17.54 9.96
N ASP A 156 14.24 18.60 10.45
CA ASP A 156 14.84 19.86 10.89
C ASP A 156 15.22 19.86 12.39
N ASP A 157 14.98 18.75 13.10
CA ASP A 157 15.56 18.55 14.43
C ASP A 157 17.03 18.19 14.27
N GLU A 158 17.88 19.21 14.41
CA GLU A 158 19.23 19.16 14.98
C GLU A 158 19.71 17.72 15.21
N ALA A 159 20.48 17.20 14.27
CA ALA A 159 21.42 16.15 14.58
C ALA A 159 22.40 16.71 15.61
N ASP A 160 21.99 16.68 16.90
CA ASP A 160 22.88 16.69 18.04
C ASP A 160 23.73 15.44 17.86
N SER A 161 24.78 15.62 17.07
CA SER A 161 25.84 14.67 16.86
C SER A 161 26.49 14.54 18.22
N VAL A 162 25.96 13.64 19.04
CA VAL A 162 26.72 13.02 20.12
C VAL A 162 27.84 12.26 19.43
N VAL A 163 28.87 13.00 19.02
CA VAL A 163 30.19 12.46 18.77
C VAL A 163 30.56 11.84 20.12
N PRO A 164 30.69 10.50 20.22
CA PRO A 164 31.24 9.94 21.43
C PRO A 164 32.63 10.54 21.59
N SER A 165 32.81 11.34 22.64
CA SER A 165 34.12 11.87 22.98
C SER A 165 35.08 10.69 23.08
N PRO A 166 36.24 10.73 22.40
CA PRO A 166 37.20 9.65 22.52
C PRO A 166 37.57 9.48 24.01
N PRO A 167 37.78 8.23 24.47
CA PRO A 167 38.10 7.99 25.87
C PRO A 167 39.32 8.81 26.27
N ILE A 168 39.14 9.65 27.29
CA ILE A 168 40.23 10.38 27.94
C ILE A 168 41.12 9.32 28.58
N ASN A 169 42.26 9.03 27.96
CA ASN A 169 43.29 8.23 28.60
C ASN A 169 43.73 8.96 29.89
N PRO A 170 43.81 8.29 31.05
CA PRO A 170 44.36 8.91 32.24
C PRO A 170 45.83 9.31 31.99
N PRO A 171 46.28 10.47 32.52
CA PRO A 171 47.65 10.91 32.34
C PRO A 171 48.62 9.89 32.97
N THR A 172 49.63 9.50 32.20
CA THR A 172 50.76 8.69 32.66
C THR A 172 51.47 9.43 33.80
N PRO A 173 51.79 8.78 34.93
CA PRO A 173 52.58 9.42 35.98
C PRO A 173 53.97 9.78 35.44
N LEU A 174 54.41 11.03 35.66
CA LEU A 174 55.79 11.42 35.46
C LEU A 174 56.70 10.58 36.36
N GLU A 175 57.59 9.77 35.77
CA GLU A 175 58.80 9.35 36.44
C GLU A 175 59.69 10.58 36.63
N ASN A 176 59.93 10.95 37.89
CA ASN A 176 60.96 11.92 38.27
C ASN A 176 62.32 11.17 38.36
N PRO A 177 63.43 11.81 37.94
CA PRO A 177 64.77 11.23 38.05
C PRO A 177 65.26 11.11 39.51
#